data_AF-A0A1B6FY05-F1
#
_entry.id   AF-A0A1B6FY05-F1
#
_cell.length_a   1.000
_cell.length_b   1.000
_cell.length_c   1.000
_cell.angle_alpha   90.00
_cell.angle_beta   90.00
_cell.angle_gamma   90.00
#
_symmetry.space_group_name_H-M   'P 1'
#
loop_
_entity.id
_entity.type
_entity.pdbx_description
1 polymer ?
#
loop_
_entity_poly.entity_id
_entity_poly.type
_entity_poly.pdbx_seq_one_letter_code
_entity_poly.pdbx_strand_id
1 'polypeptide(L)'
;VLQYIVKAEHLGTSEIEVWNAVVKWGKHAANSNNGEDVRNHILSLLKFIRFCTLGSETFCKNVVPTGILTCEEVNEVCTYFGTGVAPMLEYICNNTNPRGNSGTVTKKTFFHIVKDMNNLKRKYDISQTYIFHNFYWYTKIRKYGDDLAVYLFCRESLINTPWEIKVDCTFSLINQENKPNMIVSCKRKFSNVDV
;
A
#
# COMPACT_ATOMS: atom_id res chain seq x y z
N VAL A 1 0.04 -4.62 14.14
CA VAL A 1 1.10 -3.85 13.44
C VAL A 1 1.74 -4.65 12.30
N LEU A 2 2.37 -5.79 12.55
CA LEU A 2 3.06 -6.57 11.49
C LEU A 2 2.18 -6.88 10.28
N GLN A 3 0.94 -7.36 10.50
CA GLN A 3 0.01 -7.67 9.41
C GLN A 3 -0.27 -6.49 8.46
N TYR A 4 -0.22 -5.25 8.95
CA TYR A 4 -0.39 -4.06 8.10
C TYR A 4 0.86 -3.77 7.27
N ILE A 5 2.04 -4.00 7.83
CA ILE A 5 3.32 -3.85 7.12
C ILE A 5 3.38 -4.87 5.98
N VAL A 6 3.13 -6.16 6.25
CA VAL A 6 3.21 -7.19 5.20
C VAL A 6 2.15 -7.03 4.11
N LYS A 7 1.03 -6.35 4.39
CA LYS A 7 -0.02 -6.05 3.40
C LYS A 7 0.23 -4.77 2.61
N ALA A 8 1.19 -3.94 2.98
CA ALA A 8 1.41 -2.64 2.34
C ALA A 8 1.90 -2.80 0.89
N GLU A 9 1.25 -2.11 -0.05
CA GLU A 9 1.69 -2.09 -1.46
C GLU A 9 3.03 -1.36 -1.66
N HIS A 10 3.34 -0.43 -0.76
CA HIS A 10 4.53 0.39 -0.80
C HIS A 10 5.30 0.28 0.52
N LEU A 11 6.56 -0.14 0.42
CA LEU A 11 7.49 -0.20 1.53
C LEU A 11 8.85 0.34 1.07
N GLY A 12 9.53 1.07 1.95
CA GLY A 12 10.89 1.59 1.68
C GLY A 12 11.98 0.53 1.91
N THR A 13 11.63 -0.75 1.82
CA THR A 13 12.47 -1.88 2.20
C THR A 13 12.24 -3.01 1.20
N SER A 14 13.26 -3.81 0.99
CA SER A 14 13.23 -4.95 0.08
C SER A 14 12.33 -6.06 0.61
N GLU A 15 11.78 -6.90 -0.28
CA GLU A 15 10.94 -8.02 0.15
C GLU A 15 11.70 -8.99 1.06
N ILE A 16 13.04 -9.08 0.94
CA ILE A 16 13.84 -9.95 1.79
C ILE A 16 13.90 -9.44 3.22
N GLU A 17 13.93 -8.12 3.40
CA GLU A 17 13.85 -7.51 4.73
C GLU A 17 12.46 -7.69 5.34
N VAL A 18 11.40 -7.62 4.53
CA VAL A 18 10.02 -7.96 4.96
C VAL A 18 9.97 -9.41 5.45
N TRP A 19 10.52 -10.35 4.69
CA TRP A 19 10.64 -11.75 5.09
C TRP A 19 11.38 -11.91 6.41
N ASN A 20 12.58 -11.33 6.53
CA ASN A 20 13.40 -11.41 7.73
C ASN A 20 12.67 -10.85 8.96
N ALA A 21 11.92 -9.75 8.80
CA ALA A 21 11.10 -9.18 9.86
C ALA A 21 9.97 -10.12 10.29
N VAL A 22 9.29 -10.77 9.35
CA VAL A 22 8.25 -11.77 9.64
C VAL A 22 8.82 -12.98 10.36
N VAL A 23 9.96 -13.53 9.90
CA VAL A 23 10.62 -14.66 10.56
C VAL A 23 11.07 -14.29 11.97
N LYS A 24 11.66 -13.10 12.15
CA LYS A 24 12.09 -12.61 13.47
C LYS A 24 10.90 -12.49 14.43
N TRP A 25 9.78 -11.96 13.96
CA TRP A 25 8.57 -11.88 14.77
C TRP A 25 7.98 -13.26 15.08
N GLY A 26 7.92 -14.16 14.10
CA GLY A 26 7.42 -15.53 14.29
C GLY A 26 8.22 -16.30 15.33
N LYS A 27 9.55 -16.22 15.28
CA LYS A 27 10.44 -16.81 16.29
C LYS A 27 10.21 -16.23 17.69
N HIS A 28 10.04 -14.91 17.80
CA HIS A 28 9.72 -14.27 19.07
C HIS A 28 8.37 -14.75 19.64
N ALA A 29 7.36 -14.87 18.79
CA ALA A 29 6.02 -15.32 19.17
C ALA A 29 6.03 -16.79 19.63
N ALA A 30 6.67 -17.67 18.86
CA ALA A 30 6.87 -19.08 19.21
C ALA A 30 7.56 -19.28 20.57
N ASN A 31 8.63 -18.52 20.84
CA ASN A 31 9.35 -18.57 22.11
C ASN A 31 8.51 -18.10 23.30
N SER A 32 7.57 -17.19 23.06
CA SER A 32 6.65 -16.70 24.09
C SER A 32 5.50 -17.68 24.38
N ASN A 33 5.17 -18.56 23.42
CA ASN A 33 4.09 -19.54 23.48
C ASN A 33 4.59 -20.98 23.66
N ASN A 34 5.60 -21.19 24.52
CA ASN A 34 6.12 -22.53 24.87
C ASN A 34 6.66 -23.37 23.70
N GLY A 35 7.23 -22.75 22.66
CA GLY A 35 7.89 -23.49 21.58
C GLY A 35 6.93 -24.04 20.53
N GLU A 36 5.74 -23.46 20.41
CA GLU A 36 4.88 -23.68 19.24
C GLU A 36 5.62 -23.42 17.93
N ASP A 37 5.20 -24.11 16.87
CA ASP A 37 5.81 -23.96 15.54
C ASP A 37 5.74 -22.50 15.05
N VAL A 38 6.89 -21.98 14.63
CA VAL A 38 7.04 -20.64 14.02
C VAL A 38 6.09 -20.50 12.84
N ARG A 39 5.90 -21.57 12.05
CA ARG A 39 5.00 -21.59 10.90
C ARG A 39 3.57 -21.23 11.29
N ASN A 40 3.05 -21.75 12.40
CA ASN A 40 1.67 -21.50 12.84
C ASN A 40 1.42 -20.01 13.10
N HIS A 41 2.43 -19.30 13.61
CA HIS A 41 2.33 -17.87 13.88
C HIS A 41 2.33 -17.02 12.60
N ILE A 42 3.06 -17.43 11.58
CA ILE A 42 3.26 -16.65 10.36
C ILE A 42 2.45 -17.14 9.16
N LEU A 43 1.78 -18.28 9.24
CA LEU A 43 1.00 -18.89 8.16
C LEU A 43 0.02 -17.90 7.52
N SER A 44 -0.71 -17.16 8.36
CA SER A 44 -1.67 -16.14 7.90
C SER A 44 -1.01 -14.94 7.18
N LEU A 45 0.30 -14.75 7.36
CA LEU A 45 1.10 -13.68 6.78
C LEU A 45 1.83 -14.11 5.50
N LEU A 46 2.11 -15.41 5.32
CA LEU A 46 2.88 -15.94 4.19
C LEU A 46 2.31 -15.50 2.85
N LYS A 47 0.99 -15.56 2.68
CA LYS A 47 0.28 -15.12 1.46
C LYS A 47 0.52 -13.68 1.03
N PHE A 48 1.00 -12.84 1.95
CA PHE A 48 1.31 -11.43 1.65
C PHE A 48 2.79 -11.21 1.34
N ILE A 49 3.66 -12.21 1.55
CA ILE A 49 5.06 -12.17 1.15
C ILE A 49 5.16 -12.45 -0.34
N ARG A 50 5.90 -11.59 -1.05
CA ARG A 50 6.03 -11.63 -2.51
C ARG A 50 7.23 -12.45 -2.94
N PHE A 51 7.24 -13.74 -2.61
CA PHE A 51 8.41 -14.62 -2.82
C PHE A 51 8.94 -14.61 -4.25
N CYS A 52 8.05 -14.49 -5.24
CA CYS A 52 8.39 -14.41 -6.66
C CYS A 52 9.23 -13.17 -7.05
N THR A 53 9.35 -12.20 -6.14
CA THR A 53 10.15 -10.97 -6.34
C THR A 53 11.54 -11.08 -5.71
N LEU A 54 11.74 -12.05 -4.82
CA LEU A 54 13.04 -12.45 -4.30
C LEU A 54 13.68 -13.32 -5.38
N GLY A 55 14.54 -12.78 -6.25
CA GLY A 55 15.18 -13.59 -7.30
C GLY A 55 15.70 -14.94 -6.78
N SER A 56 15.74 -15.97 -7.64
CA SER A 56 15.94 -17.38 -7.25
C SER A 56 17.11 -17.61 -6.30
N GLU A 57 18.24 -16.94 -6.52
CA GLU A 57 19.40 -17.00 -5.62
C GLU A 57 19.08 -16.52 -4.20
N THR A 58 18.45 -15.35 -4.07
CA THR A 58 18.06 -14.78 -2.78
C THR A 58 17.05 -15.66 -2.06
N PHE A 59 16.07 -16.20 -2.80
CA PHE A 59 15.08 -17.13 -2.25
C PHE A 59 15.75 -18.40 -1.71
N CYS A 60 16.59 -19.06 -2.50
CA CYS A 60 17.29 -20.28 -2.09
C CYS A 60 18.27 -20.07 -0.93
N LYS A 61 18.93 -18.90 -0.86
CA LYS A 61 19.90 -18.60 0.20
C LYS A 61 19.27 -18.16 1.52
N ASN A 62 18.10 -17.53 1.49
CA ASN A 62 17.55 -16.85 2.68
C ASN A 62 16.16 -17.33 3.12
N VAL A 63 15.35 -17.86 2.20
CA VAL A 63 13.98 -18.31 2.50
C VAL A 63 13.96 -19.81 2.75
N VAL A 64 14.49 -20.61 1.81
CA VAL A 64 14.50 -22.08 1.92
C VAL A 64 15.16 -22.57 3.22
N PRO A 65 16.32 -22.05 3.66
CA PRO A 65 17.01 -22.57 4.84
C PRO A 65 16.26 -22.31 6.15
N THR A 66 15.21 -21.48 6.17
CA THR A 66 14.43 -21.27 7.40
C THR A 66 13.54 -22.47 7.73
N GLY A 67 13.30 -23.37 6.78
CA GLY A 67 12.42 -24.53 6.95
C GLY A 67 10.95 -24.18 7.20
N ILE A 68 10.56 -22.93 6.96
CA ILE A 68 9.19 -22.45 7.20
C ILE A 68 8.28 -22.89 6.08
N LEU A 69 8.70 -22.75 4.83
CA LEU A 69 7.94 -23.19 3.66
C LEU A 69 8.02 -24.71 3.52
N THR A 70 6.93 -25.35 3.11
CA THR A 70 6.95 -26.79 2.80
C THR A 70 7.68 -27.04 1.47
N CYS A 71 8.06 -28.29 1.22
CA CYS A 71 8.71 -28.67 -0.04
C CYS A 71 7.85 -28.34 -1.27
N GLU A 72 6.53 -28.52 -1.17
CA GLU A 72 5.57 -28.17 -2.21
C GLU A 72 5.59 -26.66 -2.46
N GLU A 73 5.57 -25.85 -1.41
CA GLU A 73 5.59 -24.40 -1.52
C GLU A 73 6.90 -23.87 -2.13
N VAL A 74 8.03 -24.48 -1.76
CA VAL A 74 9.33 -24.18 -2.36
C VAL A 74 9.34 -24.55 -3.85
N ASN A 75 8.83 -25.73 -4.21
CA ASN A 75 8.77 -26.17 -5.60
C ASN A 75 7.90 -25.25 -6.47
N GLU A 76 6.79 -24.75 -5.94
CA GLU A 76 5.93 -23.80 -6.67
C GLU A 76 6.65 -22.48 -6.97
N VAL A 77 7.33 -21.90 -5.98
CA VAL A 77 8.11 -20.67 -6.18
C VAL A 77 9.29 -20.90 -7.14
N CYS A 78 9.98 -22.04 -7.03
CA CYS A 78 11.05 -22.42 -7.96
C CYS A 78 10.54 -22.62 -9.39
N THR A 79 9.37 -23.23 -9.55
CA THR A 79 8.71 -23.40 -10.86
C THR A 79 8.41 -22.03 -11.46
N TYR A 80 7.88 -21.09 -10.67
CA TYR A 80 7.66 -19.72 -11.11
C TYR A 80 8.94 -19.06 -11.65
N PHE A 81 10.08 -19.23 -10.97
CA PHE A 81 11.35 -18.66 -11.46
C PHE A 81 11.82 -19.25 -12.79
N GLY A 82 11.50 -20.52 -13.07
CA GLY A 82 11.89 -21.18 -14.31
C GLY A 82 10.92 -20.94 -15.47
N THR A 83 9.62 -20.83 -15.20
CA THR A 83 8.57 -20.85 -16.24
C THR A 83 7.71 -19.59 -16.29
N GLY A 84 7.74 -18.76 -15.25
CA GLY A 84 6.84 -17.61 -15.07
C GLY A 84 5.40 -18.00 -14.69
N VAL A 85 5.12 -19.29 -14.48
CA VAL A 85 3.78 -19.81 -14.19
C VAL A 85 3.86 -20.77 -12.99
N ALA A 86 3.02 -20.53 -11.98
CA ALA A 86 2.89 -21.39 -10.81
C ALA A 86 1.40 -21.50 -10.43
N PRO A 87 0.73 -22.61 -10.75
CA PRO A 87 -0.71 -22.75 -10.59
C PRO A 87 -1.18 -22.69 -9.13
N MET A 88 -0.34 -23.11 -8.17
CA MET A 88 -0.70 -23.11 -6.75
C MET A 88 -0.17 -21.89 -5.99
N LEU A 89 0.37 -20.91 -6.70
CA LEU A 89 0.99 -19.74 -6.08
C LEU A 89 -0.01 -18.94 -5.23
N GLU A 90 -1.30 -18.92 -5.58
CA GLU A 90 -2.35 -18.22 -4.83
C GLU A 90 -2.49 -18.68 -3.38
N TYR A 91 -2.03 -19.89 -3.04
CA TYR A 91 -2.05 -20.41 -1.68
C TYR A 91 -0.89 -19.89 -0.82
N ILE A 92 0.18 -19.40 -1.46
CA ILE A 92 1.47 -19.07 -0.82
C ILE A 92 1.81 -17.59 -0.98
N CYS A 93 1.41 -16.98 -2.09
CA CYS A 93 1.76 -15.64 -2.51
C CYS A 93 0.64 -15.04 -3.38
N ASN A 94 -0.05 -14.03 -2.86
CA ASN A 94 -1.16 -13.39 -3.57
C ASN A 94 -0.71 -12.38 -4.64
N ASN A 95 0.59 -12.06 -4.72
CA ASN A 95 1.07 -11.00 -5.59
C ASN A 95 2.51 -11.24 -6.04
N THR A 96 2.70 -11.39 -7.35
CA THR A 96 4.00 -11.56 -8.01
C THR A 96 4.66 -10.23 -8.39
N ASN A 97 3.95 -9.11 -8.24
CA ASN A 97 4.51 -7.79 -8.52
C ASN A 97 5.36 -7.31 -7.35
N PRO A 98 6.55 -6.73 -7.59
CA PRO A 98 7.36 -6.14 -6.53
C PRO A 98 6.58 -5.09 -5.77
N ARG A 99 6.83 -4.99 -4.44
CA ARG A 99 6.35 -3.82 -3.69
C ARG A 99 6.92 -2.58 -4.33
N GLY A 100 6.10 -1.54 -4.46
CA GLY A 100 6.64 -0.27 -4.91
C GLY A 100 7.61 0.24 -3.85
N ASN A 101 8.86 0.47 -4.21
CA ASN A 101 9.80 1.13 -3.30
C ASN A 101 9.20 2.47 -2.88
N SER A 102 9.03 2.69 -1.57
CA SER A 102 8.72 4.06 -1.06
C SER A 102 9.82 5.05 -1.44
N GLY A 103 11.00 4.59 -1.84
CA GLY A 103 11.95 5.36 -2.63
C GLY A 103 11.57 5.35 -4.11
N THR A 104 10.72 6.29 -4.55
CA THR A 104 10.72 6.93 -5.89
C THR A 104 9.40 7.63 -6.23
N VAL A 105 8.27 7.22 -5.67
CA VAL A 105 7.00 7.91 -5.94
C VAL A 105 6.85 9.08 -4.97
N THR A 106 7.49 10.21 -5.28
CA THR A 106 7.34 11.49 -4.55
C THR A 106 6.10 12.26 -4.96
N LYS A 107 5.42 11.82 -6.03
CA LYS A 107 4.26 12.50 -6.62
C LYS A 107 3.23 11.48 -7.06
N LYS A 108 1.96 11.76 -6.76
CA LYS A 108 0.81 11.05 -7.30
C LYS A 108 -0.20 12.04 -7.86
N THR A 109 -0.69 11.77 -9.06
CA THR A 109 -1.76 12.55 -9.69
C THR A 109 -3.02 11.69 -9.72
N PHE A 110 -4.15 12.28 -9.32
CA PHE A 110 -5.47 11.66 -9.41
C PHE A 110 -6.46 12.63 -10.04
N PHE A 111 -7.48 12.08 -10.70
CA PHE A 111 -8.52 12.84 -11.38
C PHE A 111 -9.86 12.60 -10.70
N HIS A 112 -10.68 13.64 -10.63
CA HIS A 112 -12.04 13.54 -10.13
C HIS A 112 -12.97 14.24 -11.13
N ILE A 113 -13.84 13.46 -11.75
CA ILE A 113 -14.83 13.95 -12.70
C ILE A 113 -16.12 14.17 -11.92
N VAL A 114 -16.55 15.42 -11.83
CA VAL A 114 -17.82 15.78 -11.21
C VAL A 114 -18.91 15.77 -12.27
N LYS A 115 -19.90 14.90 -12.08
CA LYS A 115 -21.09 14.87 -12.93
C LYS A 115 -22.11 15.88 -12.40
N ASP A 116 -22.80 16.57 -13.30
CA ASP A 116 -23.89 17.48 -12.96
C ASP A 116 -23.52 18.58 -11.95
N MET A 117 -22.62 19.48 -12.37
CA MET A 117 -22.14 20.61 -11.57
C MET A 117 -23.24 21.57 -11.07
N ASN A 118 -24.44 21.54 -11.66
CA ASN A 118 -25.54 22.40 -11.23
C ASN A 118 -26.17 21.93 -9.92
N ASN A 119 -26.14 20.61 -9.64
CA ASN A 119 -26.71 20.01 -8.44
C ASN A 119 -25.78 19.99 -7.21
N LEU A 120 -24.50 20.38 -7.37
CA LEU A 120 -23.52 20.55 -6.28
C LEU A 120 -23.92 21.61 -5.23
N LYS A 121 -24.92 22.44 -5.49
CA LYS A 121 -25.34 23.52 -4.56
C LYS A 121 -25.86 22.99 -3.21
N ARG A 122 -26.30 21.72 -3.13
CA ARG A 122 -26.93 21.15 -1.93
C ARG A 122 -26.11 20.05 -1.24
N LYS A 123 -25.03 19.54 -1.85
CA LYS A 123 -24.23 18.41 -1.36
C LYS A 123 -22.76 18.55 -1.75
N TYR A 124 -21.91 17.76 -1.09
CA TYR A 124 -20.54 17.55 -1.54
C TYR A 124 -20.52 16.45 -2.60
N ASP A 125 -19.72 16.63 -3.65
CA ASP A 125 -19.25 15.50 -4.45
C ASP A 125 -17.92 15.02 -3.87
N ILE A 126 -17.76 13.71 -3.74
CA ILE A 126 -16.60 13.09 -3.09
C ILE A 126 -15.94 12.17 -4.11
N SER A 127 -14.63 12.32 -4.27
CA SER A 127 -13.87 11.43 -5.16
C SER A 127 -13.80 10.01 -4.60
N GLN A 128 -13.42 9.07 -5.46
CA GLN A 128 -12.86 7.82 -4.96
C GLN A 128 -11.65 8.07 -4.06
N THR A 129 -11.40 7.11 -3.17
CA THR A 129 -10.27 7.15 -2.25
C THR A 129 -9.03 6.55 -2.89
N TYR A 130 -7.89 7.21 -2.73
CA TYR A 130 -6.59 6.81 -3.25
C TYR A 130 -5.62 6.54 -2.11
N ILE A 131 -4.70 5.61 -2.29
CA ILE A 131 -3.62 5.36 -1.33
C ILE A 131 -2.33 6.03 -1.83
N PHE A 132 -1.69 6.85 -1.00
CA PHE A 132 -0.39 7.47 -1.26
C PHE A 132 0.39 7.65 0.04
N HIS A 133 1.64 7.18 0.08
CA HIS A 133 2.46 7.06 1.30
C HIS A 133 1.72 6.41 2.47
N ASN A 134 0.92 5.37 2.20
CA ASN A 134 0.10 4.65 3.19
C ASN A 134 -1.00 5.47 3.88
N PHE A 135 -1.31 6.66 3.36
CA PHE A 135 -2.49 7.44 3.73
C PHE A 135 -3.58 7.31 2.68
N TYR A 136 -4.83 7.38 3.12
CA TYR A 136 -6.01 7.48 2.28
C TYR A 136 -6.29 8.94 1.95
N TRP A 137 -6.31 9.25 0.66
CA TRP A 137 -6.52 10.57 0.11
C TRP A 137 -7.81 10.60 -0.68
N TYR A 138 -8.58 11.66 -0.53
CA TYR A 138 -9.76 11.89 -1.34
C TYR A 138 -10.08 13.38 -1.38
N THR A 139 -10.78 13.82 -2.42
CA THR A 139 -11.21 15.21 -2.55
C THR A 139 -12.68 15.35 -2.28
N LYS A 140 -13.08 16.46 -1.66
CA LYS A 140 -14.48 16.91 -1.65
C LYS A 140 -14.59 18.18 -2.46
N ILE A 141 -15.64 18.28 -3.26
CA ILE A 141 -15.95 19.45 -4.06
C ILE A 141 -17.31 19.99 -3.62
N ARG A 142 -17.41 21.31 -3.46
CA ARG A 142 -18.65 21.99 -3.13
C ARG A 142 -18.76 23.30 -3.89
N LYS A 143 -19.97 23.61 -4.36
CA LYS A 143 -20.28 24.87 -5.04
C LYS A 143 -20.95 25.84 -4.06
N TYR A 144 -20.46 27.08 -4.01
CA TYR A 144 -20.98 28.17 -3.19
C TYR A 144 -21.33 29.34 -4.11
N GLY A 145 -22.59 29.46 -4.52
CA GLY A 145 -22.97 30.45 -5.54
C GLY A 145 -22.25 30.15 -6.86
N ASP A 146 -21.37 31.07 -7.27
CA ASP A 146 -20.52 30.95 -8.46
C ASP A 146 -19.13 30.40 -8.15
N ASP A 147 -18.77 30.30 -6.88
CA ASP A 147 -17.48 29.78 -6.44
C ASP A 147 -17.47 28.25 -6.33
N LEU A 148 -16.32 27.65 -6.64
CA LEU A 148 -16.06 26.22 -6.46
C LEU A 148 -14.98 26.03 -5.40
N ALA A 149 -15.35 25.38 -4.29
CA ALA A 149 -14.42 24.99 -3.25
C ALA A 149 -13.99 23.54 -3.46
N VAL A 150 -12.66 23.33 -3.49
CA VAL A 150 -12.04 22.01 -3.58
C VAL A 150 -11.21 21.77 -2.32
N TYR A 151 -11.48 20.65 -1.66
CA TYR A 151 -10.83 20.24 -0.44
C TYR A 151 -10.10 18.92 -0.68
N LEU A 152 -8.85 18.82 -0.22
CA LEU A 152 -8.13 17.56 -0.16
C LEU A 152 -8.13 17.06 1.28
N PHE A 153 -8.51 15.80 1.46
CA PHE A 153 -8.51 15.12 2.75
C PHE A 153 -7.44 14.03 2.75
N CYS A 154 -6.81 13.87 3.91
CA CYS A 154 -5.86 12.81 4.21
C CYS A 154 -6.36 12.10 5.48
N ARG A 155 -6.43 10.77 5.45
CA ARG A 155 -6.82 9.94 6.58
C ARG A 155 -5.84 8.78 6.72
N GLU A 156 -5.42 8.46 7.94
CA GLU A 156 -4.62 7.28 8.21
C GLU A 156 -5.45 5.98 8.11
N SER A 157 -4.78 4.89 7.78
CA SER A 157 -5.37 3.55 7.79
C SER A 157 -5.51 2.92 9.17
N LEU A 158 -4.83 3.44 10.18
CA LEU A 158 -4.81 2.93 11.54
C LEU A 158 -5.51 3.92 12.45
N ILE A 159 -6.33 3.41 13.35
CA ILE A 159 -7.05 4.22 14.33
C ILE A 159 -6.12 4.30 15.56
N ASN A 160 -5.73 5.52 15.96
CA ASN A 160 -5.06 5.88 17.24
C ASN A 160 -3.53 6.07 17.28
N THR A 161 -2.83 6.25 16.15
CA THR A 161 -1.43 6.71 16.18
C THR A 161 -1.34 8.18 15.79
N PRO A 162 -0.60 9.03 16.53
CA PRO A 162 -0.27 10.38 16.06
C PRO A 162 0.48 10.30 14.73
N TRP A 163 0.02 11.04 13.72
CA TRP A 163 0.69 11.13 12.42
C TRP A 163 0.73 12.56 11.90
N GLU A 164 1.75 12.81 11.09
CA GLU A 164 1.94 14.03 10.33
C GLU A 164 2.49 13.69 8.95
N ILE A 165 1.94 14.35 7.91
CA ILE A 165 2.51 14.30 6.57
C ILE A 165 2.49 15.69 5.93
N LYS A 166 3.64 16.07 5.35
CA LYS A 166 3.81 17.30 4.58
C LYS A 166 3.83 16.97 3.10
N VAL A 167 3.00 17.67 2.32
CA VAL A 167 2.88 17.47 0.89
C VAL A 167 2.82 18.79 0.14
N ASP A 168 3.43 18.80 -1.04
CA ASP A 168 3.21 19.83 -2.04
C ASP A 168 2.04 19.38 -2.93
N CYS A 169 0.93 20.11 -2.89
CA CYS A 169 -0.29 19.81 -3.65
C CYS A 169 -0.44 20.76 -4.82
N THR A 170 -0.92 20.26 -5.95
CA THR A 170 -1.34 21.08 -7.09
C THR A 170 -2.74 20.66 -7.53
N PHE A 171 -3.69 21.58 -7.44
CA PHE A 171 -5.05 21.42 -7.96
C PHE A 171 -5.09 22.00 -9.36
N SER A 172 -5.64 21.26 -10.31
CA SER A 172 -5.84 21.73 -11.69
C SER A 172 -7.29 21.52 -12.11
N LEU A 173 -7.96 22.60 -12.51
CA LEU A 173 -9.27 22.50 -13.16
C LEU A 173 -9.04 22.28 -14.65
N ILE A 174 -9.43 21.11 -15.13
CA ILE A 174 -9.19 20.68 -16.52
C ILE A 174 -10.45 20.93 -17.36
N ASN A 175 -10.26 21.46 -18.57
CA ASN A 175 -11.34 21.69 -19.53
C ASN A 175 -11.63 20.46 -20.40
N GLN A 176 -12.60 20.59 -21.31
CA GLN A 176 -13.03 19.50 -22.19
C GLN A 176 -11.95 19.06 -23.20
N GLU A 177 -10.95 19.91 -23.48
CA GLU A 177 -9.79 19.58 -24.31
C GLU A 177 -8.63 18.96 -23.51
N ASN A 178 -8.87 18.58 -22.24
CA ASN A 178 -7.86 18.07 -21.33
C ASN A 178 -6.71 19.05 -21.02
N LYS A 179 -6.96 20.36 -21.13
CA LYS A 179 -6.02 21.42 -20.77
C LYS A 179 -6.38 22.09 -19.44
N PRO A 180 -5.41 22.50 -18.62
CA PRO A 180 -5.70 23.20 -17.38
C PRO A 180 -6.21 24.62 -17.64
N ASN A 181 -7.41 24.93 -17.17
CA ASN A 181 -7.97 26.28 -17.12
C ASN A 181 -7.45 27.06 -15.90
N MET A 182 -7.19 26.36 -14.80
CA MET A 182 -6.74 26.95 -13.55
C MET A 182 -5.81 25.97 -12.85
N ILE A 183 -4.72 26.48 -12.28
CA ILE A 183 -3.76 25.70 -11.50
C ILE A 183 -3.50 26.44 -10.20
N VAL A 184 -3.63 25.73 -9.08
CA VAL A 184 -3.31 26.25 -7.75
C VAL A 184 -2.38 25.28 -7.04
N SER A 185 -1.20 25.76 -6.66
CA SER A 185 -0.22 24.99 -5.90
C SER A 185 -0.15 25.48 -4.46
N CYS A 186 -0.03 24.56 -3.51
CA CYS A 186 0.14 24.90 -2.09
C CYS A 186 0.93 23.82 -1.34
N LYS A 187 1.63 24.24 -0.29
CA LYS A 187 2.25 23.32 0.67
C LYS A 187 1.29 23.10 1.82
N ARG A 188 1.00 21.85 2.15
CA ARG A 188 0.05 21.51 3.22
C ARG A 188 0.65 20.48 4.16
N LYS A 189 0.37 20.67 5.44
CA LYS A 189 0.61 19.71 6.51
C LYS A 189 -0.75 19.11 6.89
N PHE A 190 -0.82 17.78 6.95
CA PHE A 190 -1.96 17.03 7.45
C PHE A 190 -1.53 16.29 8.71
N SER A 191 -2.36 16.31 9.75
CA SER A 191 -2.14 15.61 11.02
C SER A 191 -3.48 15.18 11.63
N ASN A 192 -3.45 14.18 12.51
CA ASN A 192 -4.58 13.86 13.42
C ASN A 192 -4.31 14.30 14.87
N VAL A 193 -3.19 14.96 15.13
CA VAL A 193 -2.74 15.37 16.47
C VAL A 193 -3.36 16.71 16.89
N ASP A 194 -4.22 17.27 16.06
CA ASP A 194 -4.87 18.57 16.27
C ASP A 194 -6.39 18.44 16.11
N VAL A 195 -7.05 17.95 17.17
CA VAL A 195 -8.46 18.26 17.51
C VAL A 195 -8.53 18.50 19.01
#